data_AF-A0A2N0QI67-F1
#
_entry.id   AF-A0A2N0QI67-F1
#
_cell.length_a   1.000
_cell.length_b   1.000
_cell.length_c   1.000
_cell.angle_alpha   90.00
_cell.angle_beta   90.00
_cell.angle_gamma   90.00
#
_symmetry.space_group_name_H-M   'P 1'
#
loop_
_entity.id
_entity.type
_entity.pdbx_description
1 polymer ?
#
loop_
_entity_poly.entity_id
_entity_poly.type
_entity_poly.pdbx_seq_one_letter_code
_entity_poly.pdbx_strand_id
1 'polypeptide(L)'
;GSLIVEIENLQIPKTELDQIKVILEDWVPKDASLAIAIDGAYVYSVLSRHPIHLPIGKKIDEDSVAAKVLKTRKKTEALIDDSIFGVPYYAIGYPIIFDQMEAALIVILPSSFKVDNKQEPYKFLTGKQNEDWTPIPIECISHIESLQKRIANKAT
;
A
#
# COMPACT_ATOMS: atom_id res chain seq x y z
N GLY A 1 -31.89 -8.99 -6.89
CA GLY A 1 -31.29 -9.00 -8.24
C GLY A 1 -29.87 -8.53 -8.12
N SER A 2 -28.90 -9.33 -8.54
CA SER A 2 -27.49 -8.92 -8.47
C SER A 2 -27.20 -7.96 -9.63
N LEU A 3 -26.61 -6.80 -9.33
CA LEU A 3 -26.17 -5.85 -10.35
C LEU A 3 -24.93 -6.43 -11.02
N ILE A 4 -24.95 -6.56 -12.35
CA ILE A 4 -23.79 -6.94 -13.15
C ILE A 4 -23.09 -5.63 -13.56
N VAL A 5 -21.77 -5.56 -13.40
CA VAL A 5 -20.98 -4.47 -13.99
C VAL A 5 -20.64 -4.90 -15.41
N GLU A 6 -21.23 -4.25 -16.41
CA GLU A 6 -20.91 -4.47 -17.81
C GLU A 6 -19.66 -3.67 -18.19
N ILE A 7 -18.57 -4.39 -18.46
CA ILE A 7 -17.42 -3.88 -19.21
C ILE A 7 -17.36 -4.74 -20.46
N GLU A 8 -16.97 -4.17 -21.60
CA GLU A 8 -16.94 -4.86 -22.91
C GLU A 8 -16.49 -6.34 -22.75
N ASN A 9 -17.46 -7.26 -22.84
CA ASN A 9 -17.35 -8.71 -22.68
C ASN A 9 -17.07 -9.33 -21.29
N LEU A 10 -17.10 -8.59 -20.18
CA LEU A 10 -17.03 -9.13 -18.82
C LEU A 10 -18.34 -8.93 -18.06
N GLN A 11 -18.97 -10.03 -17.63
CA GLN A 11 -20.09 -10.00 -16.68
C GLN A 11 -19.58 -10.39 -15.29
N ILE A 12 -19.06 -9.41 -14.54
CA ILE A 12 -18.61 -9.68 -13.18
C ILE A 12 -19.79 -9.61 -12.22
N PRO A 13 -20.08 -10.67 -11.44
CA PRO A 13 -21.06 -10.59 -10.37
C PRO A 13 -20.55 -9.64 -9.30
N LYS A 14 -21.27 -8.53 -9.08
CA LYS A 14 -20.95 -7.57 -7.99
C LYS A 14 -20.82 -8.25 -6.63
N THR A 15 -21.49 -9.38 -6.43
CA THR A 15 -21.42 -10.20 -5.21
C THR A 15 -20.00 -10.60 -4.80
N GLU A 16 -19.11 -10.91 -5.75
CA GLU A 16 -17.74 -11.34 -5.43
C GLU A 16 -16.86 -10.15 -5.01
N LEU A 17 -17.03 -9.00 -5.67
CA LEU A 17 -16.36 -7.75 -5.30
C LEU A 17 -16.82 -7.25 -3.92
N ASP A 18 -18.12 -7.41 -3.63
CA ASP A 18 -18.68 -7.07 -2.33
C ASP A 18 -18.17 -8.01 -1.21
N GLN A 19 -17.86 -9.27 -1.50
CA GLN A 19 -17.20 -10.17 -0.52
C GLN A 19 -15.79 -9.70 -0.18
N ILE A 20 -15.00 -9.31 -1.19
CA ILE A 20 -13.65 -8.75 -0.97
C ILE A 20 -13.74 -7.50 -0.10
N LYS A 21 -14.71 -6.62 -0.37
CA LYS A 21 -14.97 -5.43 0.45
C LYS A 21 -15.25 -5.82 1.92
N VAL A 22 -16.21 -6.70 2.16
CA VAL A 22 -16.60 -7.10 3.53
C VAL A 22 -15.41 -7.67 4.30
N ILE A 23 -14.62 -8.53 3.68
CA ILE A 23 -13.43 -9.10 4.31
C ILE A 23 -12.41 -7.99 4.61
N LEU A 24 -12.17 -7.07 3.68
CA LEU A 24 -11.15 -6.03 3.85
C LEU A 24 -11.57 -4.94 4.85
N GLU A 25 -12.86 -4.67 5.03
CA GLU A 25 -13.36 -3.65 5.97
C GLU A 25 -12.89 -3.87 7.42
N ASP A 26 -12.61 -5.12 7.81
CA ASP A 26 -12.07 -5.45 9.14
C ASP A 26 -10.56 -5.20 9.26
N TRP A 27 -9.83 -5.15 8.14
CA TRP A 27 -8.37 -5.09 8.10
C TRP A 27 -7.83 -3.75 7.61
N VAL A 28 -8.64 -2.95 6.92
CA VAL A 28 -8.27 -1.64 6.42
C VAL A 28 -8.87 -0.51 7.27
N PRO A 29 -8.21 0.65 7.36
CA PRO A 29 -8.76 1.82 8.02
C PRO A 29 -10.14 2.22 7.47
N LYS A 30 -11.01 2.74 8.34
CA LYS A 30 -12.38 3.16 7.96
C LYS A 30 -12.43 4.31 6.95
N ASP A 31 -11.33 5.04 6.80
CA ASP A 31 -11.14 6.12 5.83
C ASP A 31 -10.37 5.66 4.59
N ALA A 32 -10.07 4.36 4.46
CA ALA A 32 -9.51 3.79 3.24
C ALA A 32 -10.59 3.59 2.18
N SER A 33 -10.31 4.03 0.95
CA SER A 33 -11.10 3.66 -0.22
C SER A 33 -10.50 2.44 -0.90
N LEU A 34 -11.34 1.60 -1.50
CA LEU A 34 -10.93 0.40 -2.21
C LEU A 34 -11.29 0.53 -3.68
N ALA A 35 -10.45 0.01 -4.57
CA ALA A 35 -10.76 -0.09 -5.99
C ALA A 35 -10.17 -1.34 -6.61
N ILE A 36 -10.78 -1.83 -7.67
CA ILE A 36 -10.29 -2.97 -8.44
C ILE A 36 -10.15 -2.54 -9.89
N ALA A 37 -8.99 -2.84 -10.47
CA ALA A 37 -8.70 -2.64 -11.88
C ALA A 37 -8.48 -3.98 -12.57
N ILE A 38 -9.12 -4.17 -13.72
CA ILE A 38 -9.05 -5.37 -14.55
C ILE A 38 -8.91 -4.89 -16.00
N ASP A 39 -8.08 -5.58 -16.78
CA ASP A 39 -7.85 -5.27 -18.19
C ASP A 39 -7.55 -3.79 -18.46
N GLY A 40 -6.77 -3.17 -17.57
CA GLY A 40 -6.38 -1.78 -17.72
C GLY A 40 -7.49 -0.76 -17.47
N ALA A 41 -8.61 -1.11 -16.84
CA ALA A 41 -9.65 -0.18 -16.44
C ALA A 41 -10.08 -0.38 -14.98
N TYR A 42 -10.50 0.68 -14.29
CA TYR A 42 -11.15 0.55 -12.98
C TYR A 42 -12.57 0.02 -13.15
N VAL A 43 -12.87 -1.11 -12.51
CA VAL A 43 -14.14 -1.82 -12.67
C VAL A 43 -15.05 -1.71 -11.44
N TYR A 44 -14.44 -1.42 -10.29
CA TYR A 44 -15.13 -1.33 -9.01
C TYR A 44 -14.42 -0.34 -8.11
N SER A 45 -15.19 0.43 -7.36
CA SER A 45 -14.68 1.30 -6.31
C SER A 45 -15.66 1.40 -5.15
N VAL A 46 -15.12 1.41 -3.94
CA VAL A 46 -15.81 1.69 -2.69
C VAL A 46 -15.15 2.92 -2.10
N LEU A 47 -15.91 4.01 -2.01
CA LEU A 47 -15.43 5.26 -1.45
C LEU A 47 -15.51 5.22 0.07
N SER A 48 -14.49 5.78 0.69
CA SER A 48 -14.50 6.11 2.11
C SER A 48 -15.12 7.49 2.34
N ARG A 49 -14.99 8.02 3.56
CA ARG A 49 -15.47 9.37 3.93
C ARG A 49 -14.81 10.49 3.14
N HIS A 50 -13.63 10.26 2.55
CA HIS A 50 -12.99 11.21 1.65
C HIS A 50 -13.24 10.76 0.20
N PRO A 51 -14.08 11.48 -0.56
CA PRO A 51 -14.50 11.01 -1.87
C PRO A 51 -13.38 11.14 -2.90
N ILE A 52 -12.54 10.12 -3.00
CA ILE A 52 -11.58 9.94 -4.08
C ILE A 52 -12.29 9.23 -5.24
N HIS A 53 -12.87 10.01 -6.16
CA HIS A 53 -13.63 9.45 -7.27
C HIS A 53 -12.72 8.91 -8.38
N LEU A 54 -12.63 7.59 -8.48
CA LEU A 54 -12.00 6.95 -9.62
C LEU A 54 -12.99 6.85 -10.80
N PRO A 55 -12.53 7.11 -12.03
CA PRO A 55 -13.38 7.01 -13.21
C PRO A 55 -13.60 5.53 -13.59
N ILE A 56 -14.67 4.93 -13.09
CA ILE A 56 -15.07 3.56 -13.43
C ILE A 56 -15.33 3.43 -14.93
N GLY A 57 -14.89 2.31 -15.51
CA GLY A 57 -15.00 2.00 -16.93
C GLY A 57 -14.02 2.76 -17.82
N LYS A 58 -13.21 3.68 -17.28
CA LYS A 58 -12.13 4.32 -18.03
C LYS A 58 -10.81 3.59 -17.86
N LYS A 59 -9.98 3.70 -18.89
CA LYS A 59 -8.61 3.20 -18.89
C LYS A 59 -7.83 3.85 -17.74
N ILE A 60 -7.04 3.05 -17.04
CA ILE A 60 -6.12 3.51 -16.01
C ILE A 60 -4.97 4.29 -16.63
N ASP A 61 -4.48 5.28 -15.89
CA ASP A 61 -3.25 6.00 -16.25
C ASP A 61 -2.06 5.03 -16.18
N GLU A 62 -1.12 5.12 -17.14
CA GLU A 62 0.05 4.25 -17.21
C GLU A 62 1.02 4.43 -16.03
N ASP A 63 1.01 5.62 -15.42
CA ASP A 63 1.83 5.94 -14.24
C ASP A 63 1.14 5.59 -12.92
N SER A 64 -0.12 5.18 -12.98
CA SER A 64 -0.90 4.78 -11.81
C SER A 64 -0.31 3.56 -11.10
N VAL A 65 -0.62 3.43 -9.80
CA VAL A 65 -0.28 2.23 -9.02
C VAL A 65 -0.92 0.97 -9.63
N ALA A 66 -2.15 1.07 -10.16
CA ALA A 66 -2.83 -0.04 -10.81
C ALA A 66 -2.07 -0.53 -12.05
N ALA A 67 -1.63 0.37 -12.93
CA ALA A 67 -0.87 0.02 -14.12
C ALA A 67 0.47 -0.66 -13.75
N LYS A 68 1.16 -0.14 -12.73
CA LYS A 68 2.41 -0.72 -12.23
C LYS A 68 2.21 -2.13 -11.66
N VAL A 69 1.14 -2.35 -10.91
CA VAL A 69 0.81 -3.68 -10.37
C VAL A 69 0.51 -4.66 -11.52
N LEU A 70 -0.37 -4.29 -12.45
CA LEU A 70 -0.74 -5.17 -13.57
C LEU A 70 0.46 -5.52 -14.44
N LYS A 71 1.36 -4.55 -14.67
CA LYS A 71 2.59 -4.75 -15.46
C LYS A 71 3.63 -5.61 -14.74
N THR A 72 3.84 -5.38 -13.44
CA THR A 72 4.95 -6.02 -12.69
C THR A 72 4.53 -7.28 -11.95
N ARG A 73 3.23 -7.49 -11.76
CA ARG A 73 2.62 -8.52 -10.90
C ARG A 73 3.20 -8.53 -9.49
N LYS A 74 3.51 -7.34 -8.97
CA LYS A 74 4.10 -7.14 -7.64
C LYS A 74 3.31 -6.09 -6.87
N LYS A 75 3.31 -6.24 -5.54
CA LYS A 75 2.84 -5.20 -4.63
C LYS A 75 3.59 -3.90 -4.95
N THR A 76 2.85 -2.82 -5.16
CA THR A 76 3.40 -1.49 -5.43
C THR A 76 2.76 -0.50 -4.49
N GLU A 77 3.54 0.45 -4.00
CA GLU A 77 3.05 1.52 -3.13
C GLU A 77 3.59 2.87 -3.59
N ALA A 78 2.78 3.91 -3.45
CA ALA A 78 3.16 5.26 -3.83
C ALA A 78 2.43 6.30 -2.98
N LEU A 79 3.16 7.37 -2.63
CA LEU A 79 2.55 8.62 -2.19
C LEU A 79 2.26 9.43 -3.44
N ILE A 80 0.99 9.73 -3.67
CA ILE A 80 0.53 10.58 -4.77
C ILE A 80 0.30 11.98 -4.21
N ASP A 81 0.74 12.98 -4.96
CA ASP A 81 0.51 14.38 -4.63
C ASP A 81 -0.96 14.79 -4.86
N ASP A 82 -1.23 16.08 -4.73
CA ASP A 82 -2.57 16.65 -4.87
C ASP A 82 -3.04 16.80 -6.32
N SER A 83 -2.24 16.41 -7.31
CA SER A 83 -2.54 16.65 -8.73
C SER A 83 -3.81 15.97 -9.22
N ILE A 84 -4.18 14.82 -8.65
CA ILE A 84 -5.30 13.99 -9.14
C ILE A 84 -6.61 14.26 -8.37
N PHE A 85 -6.54 14.41 -7.04
CA PHE A 85 -7.73 14.54 -6.19
C PHE A 85 -7.74 15.78 -5.31
N GLY A 86 -6.84 16.74 -5.53
CA GLY A 86 -6.75 17.98 -4.75
C GLY A 86 -6.24 17.80 -3.32
N VAL A 87 -5.95 16.55 -2.92
CA VAL A 87 -5.33 16.19 -1.65
C VAL A 87 -4.33 15.05 -1.88
N PRO A 88 -3.17 15.06 -1.21
CA PRO A 88 -2.22 13.96 -1.32
C PRO A 88 -2.79 12.70 -0.65
N TYR A 89 -2.50 11.55 -1.22
CA TYR A 89 -2.99 10.25 -0.76
C TYR A 89 -1.94 9.16 -0.93
N TYR A 90 -2.01 8.14 -0.10
CA TYR A 90 -1.14 6.97 -0.18
C TYR A 90 -1.89 5.82 -0.83
N ALA A 91 -1.35 5.27 -1.91
CA ALA A 91 -1.96 4.16 -2.63
C ALA A 91 -1.09 2.90 -2.51
N ILE A 92 -1.72 1.78 -2.16
CA ILE A 92 -1.11 0.46 -2.14
C ILE A 92 -1.87 -0.42 -3.12
N GLY A 93 -1.17 -1.04 -4.05
CA GLY A 93 -1.73 -1.98 -5.00
C GLY A 93 -1.20 -3.39 -4.79
N TYR A 94 -2.09 -4.38 -4.90
CA TYR A 94 -1.80 -5.80 -4.80
C TYR A 94 -2.24 -6.53 -6.08
N PRO A 95 -1.38 -7.38 -6.65
CA PRO A 95 -1.81 -8.26 -7.74
C PRO A 95 -2.77 -9.30 -7.17
N ILE A 96 -3.93 -9.46 -7.80
CA ILE A 96 -4.92 -10.48 -7.49
C ILE A 96 -5.36 -11.16 -8.78
N ILE A 97 -5.89 -12.38 -8.66
CA ILE A 97 -6.58 -13.03 -9.76
C ILE A 97 -8.08 -12.92 -9.49
N PHE A 98 -8.81 -12.39 -10.45
CA PHE A 98 -10.25 -12.22 -10.36
C PHE A 98 -10.88 -12.80 -11.63
N ASP A 99 -11.75 -13.81 -11.49
CA ASP A 99 -12.32 -14.57 -12.60
C ASP A 99 -11.28 -15.00 -13.65
N GLN A 100 -10.19 -15.62 -13.20
CA GLN A 100 -9.05 -16.07 -14.03
C GLN A 100 -8.28 -14.95 -14.76
N MET A 101 -8.62 -13.69 -14.54
CA MET A 101 -7.93 -12.53 -15.11
C MET A 101 -6.99 -11.89 -14.09
N GLU A 102 -5.88 -11.36 -14.61
CA GLU A 102 -4.96 -10.54 -13.83
C GLU A 102 -5.66 -9.24 -13.47
N ALA A 103 -5.69 -8.94 -12.18
CA ALA A 103 -6.37 -7.79 -11.62
C ALA A 103 -5.48 -7.12 -10.56
N ALA A 104 -5.78 -5.86 -10.27
CA ALA A 104 -5.11 -5.10 -9.23
C ALA A 104 -6.13 -4.60 -8.22
N LEU A 105 -5.97 -5.03 -6.96
CA LEU A 105 -6.67 -4.46 -5.81
C LEU A 105 -5.89 -3.24 -5.32
N ILE A 106 -6.55 -2.09 -5.29
CA ILE A 106 -5.98 -0.82 -4.85
C ILE A 106 -6.63 -0.40 -3.54
N VAL A 107 -5.80 -0.13 -2.54
CA VAL A 107 -6.16 0.47 -1.26
C VAL A 107 -5.65 1.91 -1.27
N ILE A 108 -6.56 2.86 -1.13
CA ILE A 108 -6.28 4.29 -1.14
C ILE A 108 -6.49 4.81 0.27
N LEU A 109 -5.45 5.40 0.83
CA LEU A 109 -5.36 5.84 2.22
C LEU A 109 -5.12 7.35 2.25
N PRO A 110 -5.61 8.06 3.28
CA PRO A 110 -5.23 9.46 3.48
C PRO A 110 -3.71 9.60 3.57
N SER A 111 -3.15 10.73 3.12
CA SER A 111 -1.71 11.03 3.29
C SER A 111 -1.27 11.07 4.75
N SER A 112 -2.19 11.31 5.70
CA SER A 112 -1.94 11.21 7.13
C SER A 112 -1.80 9.77 7.64
N PHE A 113 -2.09 8.76 6.80
CA PHE A 113 -1.93 7.37 7.16
C PHE A 113 -0.45 7.05 7.38
N LYS A 114 -0.08 6.81 8.64
CA LYS A 114 1.26 6.37 9.00
C LYS A 114 1.40 4.91 8.61
N VAL A 115 2.11 4.64 7.53
CA VAL A 115 2.62 3.29 7.28
C VAL A 115 3.69 3.04 8.34
N ASP A 116 3.42 2.19 9.32
CA ASP A 116 4.30 1.89 10.46
C ASP A 116 5.73 1.42 10.08
N ASN A 117 6.01 1.23 8.78
CA ASN A 117 7.31 0.81 8.26
C ASN A 117 8.20 1.92 7.70
N LYS A 118 7.79 3.20 7.75
CA LYS A 118 8.74 4.32 7.67
C LYS A 118 8.85 4.95 9.05
N GLN A 119 9.46 4.21 9.98
CA GLN A 119 10.03 4.86 11.16
C GLN A 119 10.98 5.93 10.62
N GLU A 120 10.78 7.19 11.06
CA GLU A 120 11.82 8.20 10.85
C GLU A 120 13.15 7.57 11.29
N PRO A 121 14.24 7.74 10.52
CA PRO A 121 15.53 7.21 10.93
C PRO A 121 15.81 7.65 12.36
N TYR A 122 16.19 6.69 13.21
CA TYR A 122 16.49 6.97 14.61
C TYR A 122 17.44 8.17 14.70
N LYS A 123 17.10 9.18 15.50
CA LYS A 123 17.93 10.39 15.61
C LYS A 123 19.08 10.21 16.61
N PHE A 124 19.00 9.18 17.45
CA PHE A 124 19.93 8.93 18.54
C PHE A 124 20.24 7.44 18.69
N LEU A 125 21.45 7.12 19.13
CA LEU A 125 21.87 5.82 19.63
C LEU A 125 22.16 5.95 21.13
N THR A 126 21.60 5.08 21.97
CA THR A 126 21.88 5.10 23.41
C THR A 126 23.07 4.20 23.73
N GLY A 127 24.15 4.79 24.25
CA GLY A 127 25.31 4.05 24.76
C GLY A 127 25.35 4.08 26.29
N LYS A 128 25.78 2.98 26.91
CA LYS A 128 26.14 3.00 28.34
C LYS A 128 27.54 3.60 28.49
N GLN A 129 27.66 4.70 29.23
CA GLN A 129 28.93 5.28 29.63
C GLN A 129 28.99 5.27 31.16
N ASN A 130 30.03 4.66 31.74
CA ASN A 130 30.10 4.38 33.17
C ASN A 130 28.85 3.60 33.63
N GLU A 131 28.01 4.21 34.47
CA GLU A 131 26.76 3.63 34.96
C GLU A 131 25.50 4.20 34.32
N ASP A 132 25.63 5.20 33.45
CA ASP A 132 24.50 5.91 32.86
C ASP A 132 24.27 5.55 31.38
N TRP A 133 23.01 5.56 30.97
CA TRP A 133 22.61 5.45 29.57
C TRP A 133 22.40 6.84 28.99
N THR A 134 23.23 7.23 28.02
CA THR A 134 23.15 8.57 27.41
C THR A 134 22.83 8.45 25.92
N PRO A 135 21.84 9.21 25.40
CA PRO A 135 21.56 9.28 23.96
C PRO A 135 22.64 10.10 23.23
N ILE A 136 23.14 9.55 22.12
CA ILE A 136 24.14 10.18 21.25
C ILE A 136 23.48 10.44 19.88
N PRO A 137 23.45 11.70 19.38
CA PRO A 137 22.92 12.00 18.06
C PRO A 137 23.66 11.21 16.96
N ILE A 138 22.94 10.66 15.98
CA ILE A 138 23.56 9.87 14.89
C ILE A 138 24.60 10.69 14.11
N GLU A 139 24.36 11.99 13.89
CA GLU A 139 25.27 12.89 13.19
C GLU A 139 26.65 13.04 13.87
N CYS A 140 26.73 12.73 15.16
CA CYS A 140 27.97 12.77 15.94
C CYS A 140 28.75 11.44 15.93
N ILE A 141 28.21 10.38 15.31
CA ILE A 141 28.82 9.05 15.30
C ILE A 141 29.68 8.89 14.04
N SER A 142 30.99 8.76 14.22
CA SER A 142 31.93 8.54 13.10
C SER A 142 32.06 7.06 12.72
N HIS A 143 32.07 6.16 13.70
CA HIS A 143 32.15 4.72 13.52
C HIS A 143 31.59 3.99 14.76
N ILE A 144 31.19 2.73 14.56
CA ILE A 144 30.78 1.81 15.63
C ILE A 144 31.66 0.57 15.51
N GLU A 145 32.38 0.24 16.59
CA GLU A 145 33.22 -0.96 16.66
C GLU A 145 32.78 -1.88 17.80
N SER A 146 32.98 -3.18 17.61
CA SER A 146 32.77 -4.18 18.65
C SER A 146 34.10 -4.76 19.08
N LEU A 147 34.39 -4.70 20.38
CA LEU A 147 35.59 -5.26 20.98
C LEU A 147 35.56 -6.81 21.02
N GLN A 148 34.38 -7.43 20.88
CA GLN A 148 34.22 -8.88 20.87
C GLN A 148 33.50 -9.33 19.59
N LYS A 149 34.28 -9.71 18.57
CA LYS A 149 33.76 -10.52 17.46
C LYS A 149 33.60 -11.97 17.93
N ARG A 150 32.40 -12.38 18.36
CA ARG A 150 32.04 -13.81 18.33
C ARG A 150 31.58 -14.14 16.91
N ILE A 151 32.41 -14.90 16.19
CA ILE A 151 31.98 -15.55 14.95
C ILE A 151 31.03 -16.67 15.38
N ALA A 152 29.76 -16.56 15.01
CA ALA A 152 28.82 -17.65 15.20
C ALA A 152 29.19 -18.78 14.22
N ASN A 153 29.88 -19.80 14.71
CA ASN A 153 30.04 -21.04 13.96
C ASN A 153 28.66 -21.70 13.88
N LYS A 154 28.15 -21.87 12.66
CA LYS A 154 26.96 -22.70 12.37
C LYS A 154 27.27 -24.12 12.86
N ALA A 155 26.48 -24.62 13.80
CA ALA A 155 26.47 -26.04 14.11
C ALA A 155 25.85 -26.78 12.91
N THR A 156 26.59 -27.75 12.39
CA THR A 156 26.18 -28.70 11.35
C THR A 156 25.20 -29.71 11.92
#